data_AF-A0A930P5I0-F1
#
_entry.id   AF-A0A930P5I0-F1
#
_cell.length_a   1.000
_cell.length_b   1.000
_cell.length_c   1.000
_cell.angle_alpha   90.00
_cell.angle_beta   90.00
_cell.angle_gamma   90.00
#
_symmetry.space_group_name_H-M   'P 1'
#
loop_
_entity.id
_entity.type
_entity.pdbx_description
1 polymer ?
#
loop_
_entity_poly.entity_id
_entity_poly.type
_entity_poly.pdbx_seq_one_letter_code
_entity_poly.pdbx_strand_id
1 'polypeptide(L)'
;MVHRAKQNLEASLDYPKQLKVIAHTQLDSAFGVTYFTRKEITGMLKVMDVVTKQLMAKTKDVNDISSVDVYTAALMRRQMNAATDVQTMIFKNVPKGQWSGWKVKIDYECVDKDGIKYRAERWVFFDKEGKNVIKTFEIPLP
;
A
#
# COMPACT_ATOMS: atom_id res chain seq x y z
N MET A 1 0.74 -18.58 -4.50
CA MET A 1 0.89 -17.46 -3.55
C MET A 1 0.07 -16.23 -3.92
N VAL A 2 0.04 -15.79 -5.19
CA VAL A 2 -0.85 -14.69 -5.63
C VAL A 2 -2.30 -14.89 -5.21
N HIS A 3 -2.85 -16.10 -5.38
CA HIS A 3 -4.20 -16.44 -4.90
C HIS A 3 -4.37 -16.22 -3.38
N ARG A 4 -3.39 -16.64 -2.56
CA ARG A 4 -3.41 -16.43 -1.09
C ARG A 4 -3.28 -14.95 -0.74
N ALA A 5 -2.49 -14.19 -1.48
CA ALA A 5 -2.37 -12.74 -1.30
C ALA A 5 -3.72 -12.06 -1.58
N LYS A 6 -4.43 -12.49 -2.63
CA LYS A 6 -5.78 -12.02 -2.93
C LYS A 6 -6.78 -12.40 -1.83
N GLN A 7 -6.75 -13.63 -1.33
CA GLN A 7 -7.61 -14.06 -0.21
C GLN A 7 -7.35 -13.25 1.07
N ASN A 8 -6.08 -12.99 1.38
CA ASN A 8 -5.72 -12.14 2.51
C ASN A 8 -6.20 -10.70 2.32
N LEU A 9 -6.09 -10.15 1.11
CA LEU A 9 -6.65 -8.85 0.77
C LEU A 9 -8.17 -8.85 0.96
N GLU A 10 -8.90 -9.77 0.33
CA GLU A 10 -10.36 -9.89 0.46
C GLU A 10 -10.80 -9.98 1.93
N ALA A 11 -10.12 -10.81 2.74
CA ALA A 11 -10.43 -10.95 4.16
C ALA A 11 -10.20 -9.67 4.99
N SER A 12 -9.44 -8.71 4.48
CA SER A 12 -9.13 -7.45 5.18
C SER A 12 -9.98 -6.25 4.73
N LEU A 13 -10.81 -6.40 3.71
CA LEU A 13 -11.62 -5.31 3.15
C LEU A 13 -12.99 -5.23 3.83
N ASP A 14 -13.51 -4.02 4.01
CA ASP A 14 -14.87 -3.79 4.51
C ASP A 14 -15.92 -4.34 3.53
N TYR A 15 -15.68 -4.19 2.22
CA TYR A 15 -16.59 -4.61 1.15
C TYR A 15 -15.88 -5.51 0.12
N PRO A 16 -15.55 -6.77 0.48
CA PRO A 16 -14.75 -7.65 -0.38
C PRO A 16 -15.37 -7.96 -1.73
N LYS A 17 -16.71 -7.94 -1.83
CA LYS A 17 -17.43 -8.13 -3.11
C LYS A 17 -17.21 -7.00 -4.11
N GLN A 18 -16.75 -5.84 -3.66
CA GLN A 18 -16.42 -4.69 -4.50
C GLN A 18 -14.92 -4.62 -4.84
N LEU A 19 -14.13 -5.62 -4.45
CA LEU A 19 -12.73 -5.70 -4.83
C LEU A 19 -12.59 -5.90 -6.34
N LYS A 20 -11.83 -5.00 -6.96
CA LYS A 20 -11.34 -5.13 -8.33
C LYS A 20 -9.82 -5.15 -8.32
N VAL A 21 -9.23 -6.32 -8.61
CA VAL A 21 -7.79 -6.42 -8.81
C VAL A 21 -7.43 -5.79 -10.16
N ILE A 22 -6.49 -4.85 -10.15
CA ILE A 22 -6.03 -4.11 -11.33
C ILE A 22 -4.81 -4.81 -11.92
N ALA A 23 -3.82 -5.11 -11.08
CA ALA A 23 -2.59 -5.76 -11.48
C ALA A 23 -1.97 -6.50 -10.29
N HIS A 24 -1.04 -7.41 -10.56
CA HIS A 24 -0.17 -7.97 -9.54
C HIS A 24 1.22 -8.25 -10.11
N THR A 25 2.23 -8.27 -9.27
CA THR A 25 3.57 -8.71 -9.70
C THR A 25 3.65 -10.22 -9.78
N GLN A 26 4.68 -10.71 -10.46
CA GLN A 26 5.16 -12.07 -10.23
C GLN A 26 5.69 -12.20 -8.79
N LEU A 27 5.80 -13.44 -8.33
CA LEU A 27 6.38 -13.76 -7.03
C LEU A 27 7.86 -13.35 -7.02
N ASP A 28 8.28 -12.62 -5.98
CA ASP A 28 9.68 -12.20 -5.81
C ASP A 28 10.22 -12.64 -4.44
N SER A 29 11.55 -12.69 -4.33
CA SER A 29 12.25 -13.06 -3.11
C SER A 29 12.21 -11.92 -2.08
N ALA A 30 11.87 -12.27 -0.84
CA ALA A 30 11.97 -11.37 0.31
C ALA A 30 13.29 -11.61 1.08
N PHE A 31 13.91 -10.52 1.54
CA PHE A 31 15.14 -10.53 2.33
C PHE A 31 14.90 -9.75 3.64
N GLY A 32 13.89 -10.20 4.40
CA GLY A 32 13.23 -9.44 5.46
C GLY A 32 11.96 -8.73 4.96
N VAL A 33 11.13 -8.29 5.91
CA VAL A 33 9.84 -7.60 5.62
C VAL A 33 9.98 -6.08 5.50
N THR A 34 11.21 -5.58 5.55
CA THR A 34 11.56 -4.16 5.45
C THR A 34 12.61 -3.88 4.37
N TYR A 35 13.11 -4.90 3.68
CA TYR A 35 14.08 -4.74 2.61
C TYR A 35 13.38 -4.55 1.27
N PHE A 36 13.74 -3.48 0.56
CA PHE A 36 13.28 -3.18 -0.78
C PHE A 36 14.47 -2.81 -1.67
N THR A 37 14.39 -3.18 -2.93
CA THR A 37 15.38 -2.75 -3.93
C THR A 37 15.24 -1.25 -4.17
N ARG A 38 16.30 -0.60 -4.69
CA ARG A 38 16.25 0.82 -5.07
C ARG A 38 15.12 1.13 -6.05
N LYS A 39 14.81 0.20 -6.97
CA LYS A 39 13.74 0.35 -7.95
C LYS A 39 12.36 0.38 -7.27
N GLU A 40 12.13 -0.51 -6.31
CA GLU A 40 10.89 -0.55 -5.53
C GLU A 40 10.73 0.69 -4.66
N ILE A 41 11.79 1.09 -3.95
CA ILE A 41 11.83 2.32 -3.16
C ILE A 41 11.49 3.54 -4.02
N THR A 42 12.12 3.66 -5.19
CA THR A 42 11.86 4.74 -6.14
C THR A 42 10.41 4.71 -6.63
N GLY A 43 9.85 3.53 -6.90
CA GLY A 43 8.47 3.37 -7.30
C GLY A 43 7.50 3.85 -6.22
N MET A 44 7.67 3.38 -4.98
CA MET A 44 6.84 3.77 -3.84
C MET A 44 6.91 5.28 -3.58
N LEU A 45 8.12 5.87 -3.57
CA LEU A 45 8.30 7.31 -3.37
C LEU A 45 7.66 8.15 -4.47
N LYS A 46 7.70 7.71 -5.73
CA LYS A 46 7.02 8.39 -6.84
C LYS A 46 5.51 8.40 -6.67
N VAL A 47 4.92 7.26 -6.28
CA VAL A 47 3.47 7.17 -6.02
C VAL A 47 3.08 8.12 -4.89
N MET A 48 3.82 8.09 -3.78
CA MET A 48 3.58 8.98 -2.65
C MET A 48 3.72 10.46 -3.01
N ASP A 49 4.72 10.83 -3.82
CA ASP A 49 4.90 12.21 -4.29
C ASP A 49 3.71 12.69 -5.11
N VAL A 50 3.19 11.85 -6.02
CA VAL A 50 2.00 12.18 -6.83
C VAL A 50 0.78 12.38 -5.95
N VAL A 51 0.50 11.46 -5.01
CA VAL A 51 -0.64 11.58 -4.09
C VAL A 51 -0.50 12.83 -3.21
N THR A 52 0.71 13.11 -2.70
CA THR A 52 0.97 14.29 -1.87
C THR A 52 0.72 15.58 -2.65
N LYS A 53 1.19 15.67 -3.90
CA LYS A 53 0.93 16.84 -4.77
C LYS A 53 -0.55 17.03 -5.06
N GLN A 54 -1.30 15.94 -5.30
CA GLN A 54 -2.75 16.01 -5.49
C GLN A 54 -3.46 16.54 -4.24
N LEU A 55 -3.07 16.06 -3.06
CA LEU A 55 -3.61 16.54 -1.78
C LEU A 55 -3.29 18.02 -1.59
N MET A 56 -2.04 18.44 -1.76
CA MET A 56 -1.64 19.84 -1.63
C MET A 56 -2.39 20.76 -2.59
N ALA A 57 -2.64 20.32 -3.82
CA ALA A 57 -3.41 21.10 -4.80
C ALA A 57 -4.88 21.28 -4.37
N LYS A 58 -5.49 20.25 -3.77
CA LYS A 58 -6.88 20.30 -3.29
C LYS A 58 -7.05 21.04 -1.97
N THR A 59 -5.99 21.12 -1.15
CA THR A 59 -6.04 21.79 0.16
C THR A 59 -5.35 23.16 0.15
N LYS A 60 -4.95 23.68 -1.02
CA LYS A 60 -4.14 24.91 -1.16
C LYS A 60 -4.80 26.13 -0.50
N ASP A 61 -6.12 26.23 -0.61
CA ASP A 61 -6.91 27.36 -0.08
C ASP A 61 -7.78 26.94 1.11
N VAL A 62 -7.48 25.78 1.71
CA VAL A 62 -8.25 25.23 2.83
C VAL A 62 -7.61 25.65 4.14
N ASN A 63 -8.25 26.59 4.84
CA ASN A 63 -7.84 27.05 6.16
C ASN A 63 -8.39 26.19 7.32
N ASP A 64 -9.39 25.33 7.03
CA ASP A 64 -9.98 24.41 8.00
C ASP A 64 -10.09 23.01 7.37
N ILE A 65 -9.35 22.04 7.92
CA ILE A 65 -9.33 20.66 7.41
C ILE A 65 -10.71 19.98 7.47
N SER A 66 -11.64 20.47 8.32
CA SER A 66 -13.01 19.97 8.38
C SER A 66 -13.85 20.38 7.16
N SER A 67 -13.41 21.39 6.41
CA SER A 67 -14.04 21.83 5.15
C SER A 67 -13.59 21.04 3.92
N VAL A 68 -12.64 20.11 4.09
CA VAL A 68 -12.16 19.23 3.01
C VAL A 68 -13.24 18.21 2.68
N ASP A 69 -13.45 17.94 1.38
CA ASP A 69 -14.40 16.92 0.95
C ASP A 69 -14.02 15.52 1.48
N VAL A 70 -15.03 14.68 1.69
CA VAL A 70 -14.87 13.37 2.36
C VAL A 70 -13.85 12.47 1.64
N TYR A 71 -13.81 12.51 0.31
CA TYR A 71 -12.84 11.75 -0.47
C TYR A 71 -11.41 12.22 -0.20
N THR A 72 -11.17 13.53 -0.23
CA THR A 72 -9.85 14.11 0.03
C THR A 72 -9.42 13.86 1.48
N ALA A 73 -10.31 13.98 2.46
CA ALA A 73 -10.03 13.63 3.86
C ALA A 73 -9.66 12.14 4.03
N ALA A 74 -10.37 11.23 3.36
CA ALA A 74 -10.07 9.81 3.37
C ALA A 74 -8.72 9.51 2.71
N LEU A 75 -8.40 10.15 1.58
CA LEU A 75 -7.10 10.04 0.90
C LEU A 75 -5.96 10.58 1.76
N MET A 76 -6.14 11.71 2.46
CA MET A 76 -5.17 12.25 3.41
C MET A 76 -4.85 11.25 4.52
N ARG A 77 -5.88 10.64 5.12
CA ARG A 77 -5.69 9.63 6.18
C ARG A 77 -4.91 8.42 5.68
N ARG A 78 -5.24 7.91 4.48
CA ARG A 78 -4.49 6.81 3.85
C ARG A 78 -3.04 7.19 3.57
N GLN A 79 -2.79 8.40 3.06
CA GLN A 79 -1.45 8.89 2.78
C GLN A 79 -0.61 9.03 4.06
N MET A 80 -1.20 9.51 5.15
CA MET A 80 -0.51 9.60 6.44
C MET A 80 -0.15 8.22 6.99
N ASN A 81 -1.08 7.27 6.98
CA ASN A 81 -0.84 5.89 7.43
C ASN A 81 0.27 5.23 6.60
N ALA A 82 0.18 5.33 5.26
CA ALA A 82 1.19 4.80 4.36
C ALA A 82 2.55 5.48 4.57
N ALA A 83 2.57 6.80 4.80
CA ALA A 83 3.81 7.52 5.05
C ALA A 83 4.51 7.05 6.32
N THR A 84 3.79 6.80 7.42
CA THR A 84 4.39 6.26 8.64
C THR A 84 5.03 4.89 8.42
N ASP A 85 4.31 3.99 7.75
CA ASP A 85 4.78 2.64 7.45
C ASP A 85 5.98 2.65 6.50
N VAL A 86 5.84 3.38 5.39
CA VAL A 86 6.88 3.50 4.35
C VAL A 86 8.10 4.23 4.90
N GLN A 87 7.95 5.30 5.69
CA GLN A 87 9.08 6.00 6.27
C GLN A 87 9.89 5.09 7.20
N THR A 88 9.19 4.32 8.05
CA THR A 88 9.82 3.38 8.97
C THR A 88 10.59 2.28 8.22
N MET A 89 10.11 1.88 7.04
CA MET A 89 10.71 0.79 6.26
C MET A 89 11.80 1.26 5.29
N ILE A 90 11.59 2.38 4.59
CA ILE A 90 12.50 2.89 3.56
C ILE A 90 13.68 3.66 4.17
N PHE A 91 13.44 4.54 5.15
CA PHE A 91 14.50 5.44 5.64
C PHE A 91 15.41 4.81 6.69
N LYS A 92 15.09 3.62 7.22
CA LYS A 92 16.00 2.88 8.10
C LYS A 92 17.19 2.24 7.38
N ASN A 93 17.29 2.39 6.04
CA ASN A 93 18.38 1.86 5.19
C ASN A 93 18.79 0.44 5.58
N VAL A 94 17.80 -0.46 5.66
CA VAL A 94 18.02 -1.83 6.16
C VAL A 94 18.87 -2.59 5.13
N PRO A 95 20.03 -3.13 5.52
CA PRO A 95 20.86 -3.91 4.61
C PRO A 95 20.12 -5.16 4.13
N LYS A 96 20.51 -5.68 2.97
CA LYS A 96 19.94 -6.92 2.43
C LYS A 96 20.25 -8.07 3.38
N GLY A 97 19.23 -8.60 4.05
CA GLY A 97 19.34 -9.75 4.92
C GLY A 97 19.46 -11.07 4.14
N GLN A 98 19.36 -12.18 4.86
CA GLN A 98 19.22 -13.50 4.26
C GLN A 98 17.86 -13.65 3.58
N TRP A 99 17.76 -14.56 2.61
CA TRP A 99 16.47 -14.92 2.02
C TRP A 99 15.52 -15.44 3.10
N SER A 100 14.38 -14.76 3.25
CA SER A 100 13.42 -14.98 4.34
C SER A 100 12.07 -15.49 3.86
N GLY A 101 11.85 -15.53 2.54
CA GLY A 101 10.61 -15.99 1.95
C GLY A 101 10.25 -15.21 0.70
N TRP A 102 8.98 -14.87 0.57
CA TRP A 102 8.44 -14.35 -0.68
C TRP A 102 7.67 -13.05 -0.48
N LYS A 103 7.58 -12.24 -1.53
CA LYS A 103 6.74 -11.05 -1.57
C LYS A 103 5.96 -10.98 -2.88
N VAL A 104 4.74 -10.46 -2.78
CA VAL A 104 3.83 -10.20 -3.91
C VAL A 104 3.25 -8.81 -3.72
N LYS A 105 3.11 -8.08 -4.81
CA LYS A 105 2.44 -6.78 -4.86
C LYS A 105 1.13 -6.92 -5.63
N ILE A 106 0.05 -6.33 -5.13
CA ILE A 106 -1.28 -6.31 -5.74
C ILE A 106 -1.78 -4.87 -5.82
N ASP A 107 -2.08 -4.40 -7.02
CA ASP A 107 -2.74 -3.13 -7.25
C ASP A 107 -4.24 -3.40 -7.37
N TYR A 108 -5.07 -2.66 -6.64
CA TYR A 108 -6.51 -2.90 -6.58
C TYR A 108 -7.33 -1.62 -6.44
N GLU A 109 -8.62 -1.73 -6.71
CA GLU A 109 -9.66 -0.76 -6.41
C GLU A 109 -10.69 -1.42 -5.47
N CYS A 110 -11.18 -0.68 -4.49
CA CYS A 110 -12.27 -1.10 -3.62
C CYS A 110 -13.03 0.12 -3.08
N VAL A 111 -13.96 -0.13 -2.16
CA VAL A 111 -14.76 0.85 -1.45
C VAL A 111 -14.48 0.71 0.04
N ASP A 112 -14.26 1.82 0.74
CA ASP A 112 -14.10 1.81 2.21
C ASP A 112 -15.43 1.80 2.94
N LYS A 113 -15.38 1.64 4.27
CA LYS A 113 -16.54 1.73 5.17
C LYS A 113 -17.49 2.91 4.92
N ASP A 114 -16.97 4.04 4.41
CA ASP A 114 -17.72 5.28 4.18
C ASP A 114 -18.32 5.34 2.76
N GLY A 115 -18.18 4.27 1.97
CA GLY A 115 -18.70 4.18 0.60
C GLY A 115 -17.78 4.82 -0.45
N ILE A 116 -16.57 5.21 -0.08
CA ILE A 116 -15.66 5.95 -0.96
C ILE A 116 -14.79 4.98 -1.74
N LYS A 117 -14.86 5.08 -3.07
CA LYS A 117 -13.97 4.33 -3.97
C LYS A 117 -12.52 4.80 -3.78
N TYR A 118 -11.61 3.85 -3.70
CA TYR A 118 -10.18 4.13 -3.59
C TYR A 118 -9.37 3.09 -4.34
N ARG A 119 -8.13 3.46 -4.67
CA ARG A 119 -7.14 2.57 -5.26
C ARG A 119 -5.94 2.46 -4.33
N ALA A 120 -5.36 1.27 -4.25
CA ALA A 120 -4.19 1.03 -3.42
C ALA A 120 -3.30 -0.07 -4.00
N GLU A 121 -2.03 0.02 -3.65
CA GLU A 121 -1.01 -0.99 -3.86
C GLU A 121 -0.78 -1.69 -2.52
N ARG A 122 -1.03 -3.01 -2.47
CA ARG A 122 -0.77 -3.85 -1.31
C ARG A 122 0.44 -4.72 -1.53
N TRP A 123 1.34 -4.71 -0.54
CA TRP A 123 2.45 -5.63 -0.45
C TRP A 123 2.12 -6.74 0.55
N VAL A 124 2.40 -7.98 0.16
CA VAL A 124 2.17 -9.17 0.98
C VAL A 124 3.45 -9.97 1.05
N PHE A 125 3.95 -10.20 2.28
CA PHE A 125 5.11 -11.02 2.56
C PHE A 125 4.68 -12.38 3.09
N PHE A 126 5.33 -13.43 2.60
CA PHE A 126 5.12 -14.80 3.01
C PHE A 126 6.37 -15.39 3.64
N ASP A 127 6.18 -16.43 4.46
CA ASP A 127 7.27 -17.28 4.94
C ASP A 127 7.99 -18.02 3.79
N LYS A 128 9.08 -18.71 4.13
CA LYS A 128 9.87 -19.50 3.16
C LYS A 128 9.03 -20.54 2.40
N GLU A 129 8.03 -21.11 3.08
CA GLU A 129 7.12 -22.10 2.49
C GLU A 129 6.02 -21.47 1.61
N GLY A 130 5.83 -20.15 1.70
CA GLY A 130 4.77 -19.46 0.97
C GLY A 130 3.36 -19.77 1.45
N LYS A 131 3.23 -20.28 2.67
CA LYS A 131 1.95 -20.73 3.25
C LYS A 131 1.33 -19.65 4.11
N ASN A 132 2.14 -18.99 4.93
CA ASN A 132 1.68 -18.02 5.91
C ASN A 132 2.00 -16.59 5.47
N VAL A 133 1.05 -15.68 5.65
CA VAL A 133 1.29 -14.23 5.48
C VAL A 133 1.97 -13.72 6.74
N ILE A 134 3.14 -13.11 6.57
CA ILE A 134 3.99 -12.62 7.66
C ILE A 134 3.77 -11.14 7.91
N LYS A 135 3.59 -10.36 6.83
CA LYS A 135 3.34 -8.94 6.91
C LYS A 135 2.58 -8.47 5.69
N THR A 136 1.74 -7.46 5.87
CA THR A 136 1.19 -6.66 4.79
C THR A 136 1.36 -5.18 5.08
N PHE A 137 1.42 -4.38 4.03
CA PHE A 137 1.24 -2.92 4.11
C PHE A 137 0.66 -2.41 2.80
N GLU A 138 0.13 -1.20 2.82
CA GLU A 138 -0.55 -0.61 1.67
C GLU A 138 -0.09 0.83 1.43
N ILE A 139 -0.10 1.23 0.17
CA ILE A 139 0.16 2.61 -0.27
C ILE A 139 -1.03 3.04 -1.13
N PRO A 140 -1.61 4.24 -0.90
CA PRO A 140 -2.67 4.75 -1.77
C PRO A 140 -2.13 4.97 -3.19
N LEU A 141 -2.93 4.58 -4.18
CA LEU A 141 -2.67 4.92 -5.58
C LEU A 141 -3.46 6.18 -5.97
N PRO A 142 -2.99 6.96 -6.97
CA PRO A 142 -3.70 8.12 -7.49
C PRO A 142 -5.04 7.78 -8.16
#